data_AF-C0MG64-F1
#
_entry.id   AF-C0MG64-F1
#
_cell.length_a   1.000
_cell.length_b   1.000
_cell.length_c   1.000
_cell.angle_alpha   90.00
_cell.angle_beta   90.00
_cell.angle_gamma   90.00
#
_symmetry.space_group_name_H-M   'P 1'
#
loop_
_entity.id
_entity.type
_entity.pdbx_description
1 polymer ?
#
loop_
_entity_poly.entity_id
_entity_poly.type
_entity_poly.pdbx_seq_one_letter_code
_entity_poly.pdbx_strand_id
1 'polypeptide(L)'
;MTITDKDYNELSNRVYNVDSGKEGVVHEQEGQEIMDGNFKILKAENNPDNGMQAMVVGAIKGGEVGKSHIMIVYAGINHLTAT
;
A
#
# COMPACT_ATOMS: atom_id res chain seq x y z
N MET A 1 16.58 0.77 9.87
CA MET A 1 15.32 0.03 9.87
C MET A 1 15.60 -1.37 9.35
N THR A 2 15.11 -2.36 10.07
CA THR A 2 15.04 -3.76 9.61
C THR A 2 13.57 -4.01 9.29
N ILE A 3 13.26 -4.45 8.08
CA ILE A 3 11.89 -4.80 7.67
C ILE A 3 11.65 -6.25 8.09
N THR A 4 10.47 -6.53 8.63
CA THR A 4 10.09 -7.82 9.20
C THR A 4 8.89 -8.43 8.47
N ASP A 5 8.64 -9.72 8.68
CA ASP A 5 7.45 -10.40 8.15
C ASP A 5 6.13 -9.78 8.63
N LYS A 6 6.14 -9.19 9.83
CA LYS A 6 5.01 -8.42 10.35
C LYS A 6 4.75 -7.17 9.49
N ASP A 7 5.81 -6.48 9.07
CA ASP A 7 5.67 -5.29 8.22
C ASP A 7 5.11 -5.65 6.86
N TYR A 8 5.59 -6.75 6.26
CA TYR A 8 5.04 -7.26 5.01
C TYR A 8 3.57 -7.65 5.13
N ASN A 9 3.18 -8.31 6.23
CA ASN A 9 1.79 -8.66 6.48
C ASN A 9 0.91 -7.41 6.62
N GLU A 10 1.37 -6.40 7.34
CA GLU A 10 0.64 -5.14 7.50
C GLU A 10 0.47 -4.40 6.17
N LEU A 11 1.53 -4.29 5.36
CA LEU A 11 1.43 -3.74 4.01
C LEU A 11 0.43 -4.52 3.13
N SER A 12 0.42 -5.85 3.22
CA SER A 12 -0.53 -6.69 2.48
C SER A 12 -1.99 -6.48 2.90
N ASN A 13 -2.24 -6.04 4.13
CA ASN A 13 -3.58 -5.67 4.58
C ASN A 13 -3.94 -4.23 4.14
N ARG A 14 -2.97 -3.31 4.21
CA ARG A 14 -3.18 -1.88 3.89
C ARG A 14 -3.43 -1.63 2.42
N VAL A 15 -2.88 -2.43 1.49
CA VAL A 15 -3.13 -2.24 0.05
C VAL A 15 -4.63 -2.29 -0.32
N TYR A 16 -5.45 -3.04 0.43
CA TYR A 16 -6.90 -3.05 0.23
C TYR A 16 -7.59 -1.71 0.51
N ASN A 17 -6.97 -0.83 1.30
CA ASN A 17 -7.50 0.50 1.60
C ASN A 17 -7.19 1.54 0.50
N VAL A 18 -6.42 1.17 -0.53
CA VAL A 18 -6.31 1.96 -1.77
C VAL A 18 -7.65 1.97 -2.52
N ASP A 19 -8.50 0.97 -2.31
CA ASP A 19 -9.84 0.94 -2.89
C ASP A 19 -10.66 2.12 -2.35
N SER A 20 -10.97 3.06 -3.25
CA SER A 20 -11.77 4.26 -2.96
C SER A 20 -13.22 3.96 -2.59
N GLY A 21 -13.71 2.75 -2.88
CA GLY A 21 -15.06 2.31 -2.50
C GLY A 21 -15.11 1.63 -1.12
N LYS A 22 -13.98 1.35 -0.49
CA LYS A 22 -13.94 0.63 0.79
C LYS A 22 -14.42 1.52 1.93
N GLU A 23 -15.52 1.13 2.56
CA GLU A 23 -16.08 1.87 3.70
C GLU A 23 -15.35 1.54 5.02
N GLY A 24 -15.38 2.50 5.96
CA GLY A 24 -14.90 2.30 7.33
C GLY A 24 -13.38 2.26 7.48
N VAL A 25 -12.62 2.72 6.48
CA VAL A 25 -11.15 2.75 6.50
C VAL A 25 -10.61 4.15 6.24
N VAL A 26 -9.35 4.36 6.61
CA VAL A 26 -8.54 5.47 6.10
C VAL A 26 -7.93 5.02 4.78
N HIS A 27 -8.19 5.77 3.70
CA HIS A 27 -7.68 5.41 2.38
C HIS A 27 -6.18 5.68 2.26
N GLU A 28 -5.49 4.74 1.63
CA GLU A 28 -4.05 4.85 1.35
C GLU A 28 -3.82 5.58 0.04
N GLN A 29 -3.06 6.68 0.09
CA GLN A 29 -2.85 7.56 -1.06
C GLN A 29 -1.38 7.85 -1.31
N GLU A 30 -1.05 8.21 -2.55
CA GLU A 30 0.29 8.65 -2.93
C GLU A 30 0.79 9.80 -2.03
N GLY A 31 2.04 9.69 -1.57
CA GLY A 31 2.71 10.67 -0.73
C GLY A 31 2.49 10.48 0.78
N GLN A 32 1.55 9.63 1.19
CA GLN A 32 1.26 9.37 2.59
C GLN A 32 2.38 8.58 3.27
N GLU A 33 2.70 8.97 4.51
CA GLU A 33 3.55 8.20 5.41
C GLU A 33 2.71 7.28 6.28
N ILE A 34 3.19 6.06 6.47
CA ILE A 34 2.42 4.94 7.02
C ILE A 34 3.25 4.14 8.02
N MET A 35 2.57 3.36 8.86
CA MET A 35 3.19 2.50 9.88
C MET A 35 4.18 3.29 10.74
N ASP A 36 3.67 4.31 11.43
CA ASP A 36 4.44 5.24 12.27
C ASP A 36 5.55 6.01 11.54
N GLY A 37 5.32 6.35 10.27
CA GLY A 37 6.29 7.11 9.46
C GLY A 37 7.50 6.29 9.00
N ASN A 38 7.44 4.97 9.12
CA ASN A 38 8.52 4.09 8.68
C ASN A 38 8.51 3.83 7.18
N PHE A 39 7.39 4.09 6.50
CA PHE A 39 7.27 3.92 5.06
C PHE A 39 6.51 5.08 4.41
N LYS A 40 6.78 5.29 3.12
CA LYS A 40 6.06 6.24 2.27
C LYS A 40 5.46 5.55 1.07
N ILE A 41 4.20 5.86 0.79
CA ILE A 41 3.53 5.44 -0.45
C ILE A 41 4.06 6.34 -1.58
N LEU A 42 4.74 5.73 -2.54
CA LEU A 42 5.29 6.41 -3.72
C LEU A 42 4.30 6.44 -4.87
N LYS A 43 3.42 5.43 -4.94
CA LYS A 43 2.30 5.37 -5.89
C LYS A 43 1.20 4.48 -5.32
N ALA A 44 -0.05 4.81 -5.59
CA ALA A 44 -1.21 3.97 -5.31
C ALA A 44 -2.12 3.97 -6.54
N GLU A 45 -2.68 2.81 -6.87
CA GLU A 45 -3.59 2.62 -8.00
C GLU A 45 -4.75 1.71 -7.58
N ASN A 46 -5.98 2.18 -7.82
CA ASN A 46 -7.19 1.36 -7.73
C ASN A 46 -7.69 1.10 -9.15
N ASN A 47 -7.69 -0.16 -9.59
CA ASN A 47 -8.19 -0.53 -10.91
C ASN A 47 -9.59 -1.17 -10.78
N PRO A 48 -10.66 -0.40 -11.06
CA PRO A 48 -12.03 -0.92 -10.93
C PRO A 48 -12.37 -1.98 -11.98
N ASP A 49 -11.71 -2.00 -13.14
CA ASP A 49 -12.03 -2.91 -14.24
C ASP A 49 -11.70 -4.37 -13.88
N ASN A 50 -10.67 -4.59 -13.06
CA ASN A 50 -10.24 -5.91 -12.61
C ASN A 50 -10.31 -6.12 -11.09
N GLY A 51 -10.80 -5.11 -10.36
CA GLY A 51 -10.97 -5.15 -8.91
C GLY A 51 -9.65 -5.23 -8.11
N MET A 52 -8.50 -4.96 -8.73
CA MET A 52 -7.19 -4.99 -8.07
C MET A 52 -6.80 -3.62 -7.51
N GLN A 53 -6.11 -3.65 -6.37
CA GLN A 53 -5.42 -2.50 -5.82
C GLN A 53 -3.91 -2.76 -5.81
N ALA A 54 -3.12 -1.71 -6.04
CA ALA A 54 -1.68 -1.79 -5.95
C ALA A 54 -1.10 -0.55 -5.29
N MET A 55 0.00 -0.74 -4.56
CA MET A 55 0.80 0.37 -4.05
C MET A 55 2.30 0.08 -4.15
N VAL A 56 3.07 1.13 -4.44
CA VAL A 56 4.52 1.13 -4.37
C VAL A 56 4.92 1.84 -3.09
N VAL A 57 5.72 1.17 -2.26
CA VAL A 57 6.08 1.66 -0.93
C VAL A 57 7.60 1.65 -0.78
N GLY A 58 8.15 2.74 -0.26
CA GLY A 58 9.57 2.85 0.08
C GLY A 58 9.76 2.96 1.59
N ALA A 59 10.75 2.26 2.14
CA ALA A 59 11.11 2.40 3.55
C ALA A 59 11.83 3.72 3.80
N ILE A 60 11.49 4.41 4.89
CA ILE A 60 12.14 5.65 5.32
C ILE A 60 13.34 5.29 6.21
N LYS A 61 14.51 5.80 5.85
CA LYS A 61 15.74 5.62 6.64
C LYS A 61 16.48 6.95 6.74
N GLY A 62 16.52 7.52 7.94
CA GLY A 62 17.18 8.80 8.18
C GLY A 62 16.40 10.02 7.65
N GLY A 63 15.06 9.92 7.58
CA GLY A 63 14.19 11.03 7.16
C GLY A 63 13.89 11.09 5.65
N GLU A 64 14.49 10.21 4.86
CA GLU A 64 14.23 10.10 3.42
C GLU A 64 13.88 8.67 3.01
N VAL A 65 13.20 8.54 1.86
CA VAL A 65 12.90 7.24 1.26
C VAL A 65 14.20 6.58 0.79
N GLY A 66 14.52 5.44 1.39
CA GLY A 66 15.66 4.62 1.01
C GLY A 66 15.42 3.93 -0.32
N LYS A 67 16.29 4.19 -1.31
CA LYS A 67 16.22 3.57 -2.64
C LYS A 67 16.58 2.08 -2.66
N SER A 68 17.06 1.53 -1.55
CA SER A 68 17.48 0.12 -1.44
C SER A 68 16.33 -0.85 -1.17
N HIS A 69 15.19 -0.36 -0.68
CA HIS A 69 14.04 -1.19 -0.30
C HIS A 69 12.75 -0.53 -0.80
N ILE A 70 12.41 -0.87 -2.04
CA ILE A 70 11.13 -0.53 -2.67
C ILE A 70 10.32 -1.83 -2.77
N MET A 71 9.08 -1.80 -2.30
CA MET A 71 8.15 -2.91 -2.36
C MET A 71 6.99 -2.53 -3.26
N ILE A 72 6.56 -3.48 -4.09
CA ILE A 72 5.33 -3.37 -4.86
C ILE A 72 4.36 -4.35 -4.23
N VAL A 73 3.26 -3.84 -3.71
CA VAL A 73 2.27 -4.59 -2.95
C VAL A 73 0.98 -4.62 -3.76
N TYR A 74 0.43 -5.81 -3.97
CA TYR A 74 -0.81 -6.02 -4.69
C TYR A 74 -1.85 -6.61 -3.73
N ALA A 75 -3.06 -6.07 -3.79
CA ALA A 75 -4.24 -6.69 -3.23
C ALA A 75 -4.70 -7.85 -4.14
N GLY A 76 -5.35 -8.84 -3.55
CA GLY A 76 -6.20 -9.75 -4.32
C GLY A 76 -7.43 -9.02 -4.89
N ILE A 77 -8.27 -9.75 -5.62
CA ILE A 77 -9.54 -9.20 -6.12
C ILE A 77 -10.44 -8.87 -4.91
N ASN A 78 -10.69 -7.58 -4.68
CA ASN A 78 -11.52 -7.12 -3.57
C ASN A 78 -13.00 -7.14 -3.91
N HIS A 79 -13.33 -7.00 -5.20
CA HIS A 79 -14.68 -7.14 -5.73
C HIS A 79 -14.62 -7.80 -7.12
N LEU A 80 -15.28 -8.94 -7.29
CA LEU A 80 -15.60 -9.49 -8.61
C LEU A 80 -16.75 -8.65 -9.19
N THR A 81 -16.46 -7.60 -9.95
CA THR A 81 -17.46 -7.07 -10.88
C THR A 81 -17.34 -7.83 -12.19
N ALA A 82 -17.79 -9.08 -12.19
CA ALA A 82 -18.13 -9.77 -13.43
C ALA A 82 -19.42 -9.13 -13.96
N THR A 83 -19.28 -8.17 -14.87
CA THR A 83 -20.35 -7.75 -15.79
C THR A 83 -20.31 -8.58 -17.05
#